data_AF-A0A395GMF9-F1
#
_entry.id   AF-A0A395GMF9-F1
#
_cell.length_a   1.000
_cell.length_b   1.000
_cell.length_c   1.000
_cell.angle_alpha   90.00
_cell.angle_beta   90.00
_cell.angle_gamma   90.00
#
_symmetry.space_group_name_H-M   'P 1'
#
loop_
_entity.id
_entity.type
_entity.pdbx_description
1 polymer ?
#
loop_
_entity_poly.entity_id
_entity_poly.type
_entity_poly.pdbx_seq_one_letter_code
_entity_poly.pdbx_strand_id
1 'polypeptide(L)'
;MGSEGVEESEKLDVKPAEEPKKPIEKPERKTEEESLAKPAEEPTDRPEEKLEGKPEEKAEEKSEENPKPEESEKPEKPEEKSEEKKEEKPEAPEKLAPANGAEAGVKTSQEREEKVASNVLEKGIIYFFYRPRVNISDPQSIGDVARSFLVLRPTPIGTTLDQQNGSVESGAKCRLMMLPKKKFPTSGRERDMGFVEKAGQSMKSLQESFIAGDTYETSTRGEQTVPEARPYAEGVYAITSTKRSSHLAYVLTIPETIGSIQQDFGLHSRGSWVVQSKNPKHPGPSYAQINKDPEYPESVREKFGDYRWVPLQPEFINYPNAQFLMIGEATDDLGKAATAEEGGKQANEEQPGEELEKLGQENEERIEGLRGDDTIYEDLGLDATKYPKVPTTWNSE
;
A
#
# COMPACT_ATOMS: atom_id res chain seq x y z
N MET A 1 -42.21 11.22 62.46
CA MET A 1 -42.07 12.70 62.48
C MET A 1 -41.37 13.03 61.17
N GLY A 2 -41.98 13.69 60.19
CA GLY A 2 -43.08 14.66 60.28
C GLY A 2 -42.54 16.00 60.78
N SER A 3 -42.81 17.14 60.16
CA SER A 3 -43.83 17.45 59.13
C SER A 3 -43.56 18.82 58.47
N GLU A 4 -44.47 19.24 57.58
CA GLU A 4 -44.65 20.56 56.93
C GLU A 4 -44.48 21.79 57.87
N GLY A 5 -44.35 23.06 57.42
CA GLY A 5 -44.51 23.74 56.11
C GLY A 5 -43.89 25.17 56.15
N VAL A 6 -43.72 25.96 55.06
CA VAL A 6 -44.69 26.54 54.08
C VAL A 6 -45.48 27.75 54.67
N GLU A 7 -45.60 28.94 54.06
CA GLU A 7 -45.01 29.50 52.81
C GLU A 7 -44.18 30.80 53.08
N GLU A 8 -44.39 32.06 52.64
CA GLU A 8 -45.37 32.71 51.73
C GLU A 8 -44.81 33.91 50.89
N SER A 9 -44.87 35.17 51.36
CA SER A 9 -44.89 36.38 50.50
C SER A 9 -44.27 37.64 51.16
N GLU A 10 -44.05 38.82 50.51
CA GLU A 10 -44.52 39.36 49.21
C GLU A 10 -43.40 40.05 48.36
N LYS A 11 -43.50 39.89 47.02
CA LYS A 11 -43.46 40.89 45.90
C LYS A 11 -42.38 42.00 45.92
N LEU A 12 -41.74 42.40 44.80
CA LEU A 12 -42.29 42.81 43.49
C LEU A 12 -41.21 42.68 42.37
N ASP A 13 -41.49 42.62 41.06
CA ASP A 13 -42.59 41.99 40.31
C ASP A 13 -42.32 42.00 38.77
N VAL A 14 -42.98 41.10 38.04
CA VAL A 14 -43.51 41.21 36.64
C VAL A 14 -42.59 41.57 35.43
N LYS A 15 -42.64 40.71 34.39
CA LYS A 15 -42.16 40.94 32.99
C LYS A 15 -43.33 41.39 32.06
N PRO A 16 -43.07 41.88 30.83
CA PRO A 16 -42.94 41.01 29.63
C PRO A 16 -41.82 41.49 28.66
N ALA A 17 -41.26 40.75 27.70
CA ALA A 17 -41.63 39.57 26.91
C ALA A 17 -42.58 39.81 25.70
N GLU A 18 -42.03 39.96 24.47
CA GLU A 18 -42.43 39.15 23.29
C GLU A 18 -41.59 39.43 22.01
N GLU A 19 -41.24 38.36 21.29
CA GLU A 19 -40.96 38.32 19.83
C GLU A 19 -42.32 38.30 19.04
N PRO A 20 -42.45 38.33 17.68
CA PRO A 20 -41.49 37.87 16.65
C PRO A 20 -41.51 38.55 15.25
N LYS A 21 -40.53 38.20 14.37
CA LYS A 21 -40.74 37.53 13.04
C LYS A 21 -39.49 37.47 12.13
N LYS A 22 -39.47 36.46 11.26
CA LYS A 22 -38.50 36.20 10.17
C LYS A 22 -38.90 36.94 8.86
N PRO A 23 -38.22 36.72 7.71
CA PRO A 23 -36.82 37.03 7.38
C PRO A 23 -36.74 37.95 6.12
N ILE A 24 -35.59 38.59 5.84
CA ILE A 24 -35.39 39.40 4.60
C ILE A 24 -34.08 39.00 3.89
N GLU A 25 -34.07 39.21 2.58
CA GLU A 25 -33.34 38.47 1.54
C GLU A 25 -31.88 38.90 1.27
N LYS A 26 -31.24 38.17 0.34
CA LYS A 26 -29.98 38.58 -0.33
C LYS A 26 -30.14 39.97 -0.98
N PRO A 27 -29.05 40.75 -1.09
CA PRO A 27 -28.81 41.58 -2.26
C PRO A 27 -28.12 40.76 -3.36
N GLU A 28 -28.86 40.27 -4.34
CA GLU A 28 -28.27 40.10 -5.68
C GLU A 28 -28.16 41.48 -6.32
N ARG A 29 -27.01 41.83 -6.90
CA ARG A 29 -26.91 42.96 -7.81
C ARG A 29 -26.38 42.48 -9.15
N LYS A 30 -27.18 42.68 -10.19
CA LYS A 30 -26.93 42.16 -11.53
C LYS A 30 -25.79 42.91 -12.21
N THR A 31 -25.23 42.24 -13.21
CA THR A 31 -24.56 42.85 -14.36
C THR A 31 -25.35 44.04 -14.91
N GLU A 32 -24.67 45.15 -15.13
CA GLU A 32 -24.91 45.99 -16.31
C GLU A 32 -23.67 45.91 -17.21
N GLU A 33 -23.87 46.29 -18.47
CA GLU A 33 -23.06 45.89 -19.61
C GLU A 33 -22.48 47.15 -20.26
N GLU A 34 -21.16 47.29 -20.27
CA GLU A 34 -20.50 48.32 -21.06
C GLU A 34 -19.36 47.70 -21.88
N SER A 35 -19.39 47.99 -23.18
CA SER A 35 -18.48 47.49 -24.20
C SER A 35 -18.04 48.64 -25.10
N LEU A 36 -17.21 48.35 -26.11
CA LEU A 36 -16.48 49.33 -26.95
C LEU A 36 -15.24 49.93 -26.22
N ALA A 37 -14.07 50.11 -26.84
CA ALA A 37 -13.65 49.75 -28.20
C ALA A 37 -12.15 49.40 -28.27
N LYS A 38 -11.72 48.94 -29.46
CA LYS A 38 -10.30 48.80 -29.83
C LYS A 38 -9.57 50.16 -29.81
N PRO A 39 -8.24 50.13 -29.89
CA PRO A 39 -7.56 50.84 -30.98
C PRO A 39 -6.96 49.85 -31.98
N ALA A 40 -7.24 50.09 -33.27
CA ALA A 40 -6.59 49.39 -34.38
C ALA A 40 -6.58 50.33 -35.59
N GLU A 41 -5.47 51.04 -35.80
CA GLU A 41 -5.14 51.71 -37.06
C GLU A 41 -3.70 51.35 -37.46
N GLU A 42 -3.61 50.51 -38.48
CA GLU A 42 -2.55 50.50 -39.50
C GLU A 42 -2.70 51.74 -40.42
N PRO A 43 -1.80 52.04 -41.41
CA PRO A 43 -0.78 51.18 -42.03
C PRO A 43 0.59 51.86 -42.26
N THR A 44 1.37 51.24 -43.15
CA THR A 44 2.61 51.64 -43.84
C THR A 44 3.94 51.45 -43.08
N ASP A 45 5.01 50.93 -43.70
CA ASP A 45 5.19 50.57 -45.12
C ASP A 45 5.90 49.20 -45.33
N ARG A 46 5.72 48.62 -46.53
CA ARG A 46 6.40 47.40 -47.01
C ARG A 46 7.45 47.78 -48.08
N PRO A 47 8.46 46.94 -48.36
CA PRO A 47 8.27 45.91 -49.39
C PRO A 47 8.46 44.48 -48.90
N GLU A 48 7.79 43.53 -49.56
CA GLU A 48 8.18 42.12 -49.60
C GLU A 48 9.16 41.89 -50.75
N GLU A 49 9.96 40.81 -50.68
CA GLU A 49 10.24 40.03 -51.88
C GLU A 49 9.88 38.56 -51.61
N LYS A 50 8.88 38.06 -52.36
CA LYS A 50 8.56 36.63 -52.46
C LYS A 50 9.45 35.99 -53.52
N LEU A 51 9.60 34.67 -53.47
CA LEU A 51 9.41 33.84 -54.66
C LEU A 51 8.88 32.45 -54.28
N GLU A 52 7.75 32.07 -54.87
CA GLU A 52 7.20 30.70 -54.83
C GLU A 52 7.53 30.02 -56.17
N GLY A 53 7.68 28.69 -56.20
CA GLY A 53 7.97 27.97 -57.44
C GLY A 53 7.85 26.46 -57.34
N LYS A 54 6.81 25.90 -57.96
CA LYS A 54 6.63 24.46 -58.23
C LYS A 54 6.00 24.32 -59.61
N PRO A 55 6.60 23.52 -60.51
CA PRO A 55 5.95 22.31 -61.03
C PRO A 55 7.00 21.18 -61.28
N GLU A 56 6.73 20.05 -61.94
CA GLU A 56 5.63 19.06 -61.89
C GLU A 56 5.96 17.92 -62.90
N GLU A 57 5.63 16.67 -62.54
CA GLU A 57 5.48 15.47 -63.40
C GLU A 57 6.63 14.79 -64.21
N LYS A 58 6.37 13.48 -64.45
CA LYS A 58 6.94 12.48 -65.40
C LYS A 58 8.37 11.94 -65.24
N ALA A 59 8.69 10.72 -65.70
CA ALA A 59 7.96 9.43 -65.88
C ALA A 59 8.93 8.33 -66.40
N GLU A 60 8.51 7.05 -66.37
CA GLU A 60 9.04 5.88 -67.14
C GLU A 60 10.48 5.37 -66.84
N GLU A 61 10.84 4.08 -67.01
CA GLU A 61 10.12 2.80 -66.76
C GLU A 61 11.11 1.59 -66.74
N LYS A 62 10.81 0.52 -65.95
CA LYS A 62 11.24 -0.91 -66.06
C LYS A 62 12.75 -1.25 -66.20
N SER A 63 13.22 -2.51 -66.08
CA SER A 63 12.63 -3.88 -66.04
C SER A 63 13.09 -4.66 -64.78
N GLU A 64 12.38 -5.64 -64.21
CA GLU A 64 12.26 -7.09 -64.59
C GLU A 64 13.64 -7.78 -64.82
N GLU A 65 13.91 -9.01 -64.35
CA GLU A 65 13.06 -10.23 -64.41
C GLU A 65 13.30 -11.24 -63.25
N ASN A 66 12.47 -12.30 -63.13
CA ASN A 66 12.58 -13.43 -62.19
C ASN A 66 11.87 -14.68 -62.76
N PRO A 67 12.41 -15.91 -62.58
CA PRO A 67 11.50 -17.06 -62.36
C PRO A 67 11.93 -18.16 -61.36
N LYS A 68 10.91 -18.88 -60.87
CA LYS A 68 10.87 -20.18 -60.13
C LYS A 68 11.03 -21.38 -61.13
N PRO A 69 10.83 -22.70 -60.81
CA PRO A 69 10.28 -23.41 -59.62
C PRO A 69 11.33 -24.39 -58.99
N GLU A 70 11.14 -25.54 -58.31
CA GLU A 70 10.03 -26.48 -57.96
C GLU A 70 10.20 -27.08 -56.53
N GLU A 71 9.22 -27.84 -55.99
CA GLU A 71 9.15 -28.27 -54.57
C GLU A 71 8.57 -29.71 -54.35
N SER A 72 8.48 -30.19 -53.08
CA SER A 72 7.93 -31.48 -52.55
C SER A 72 8.89 -32.70 -52.45
N GLU A 73 8.66 -33.81 -51.71
CA GLU A 73 7.51 -34.37 -50.93
C GLU A 73 7.99 -35.28 -49.75
N LYS A 74 7.23 -35.35 -48.65
CA LYS A 74 7.11 -36.37 -47.54
C LYS A 74 8.25 -36.78 -46.54
N PRO A 75 7.89 -37.36 -45.35
CA PRO A 75 8.77 -37.61 -44.19
C PRO A 75 8.94 -39.10 -43.78
N GLU A 76 9.67 -39.34 -42.68
CA GLU A 76 9.80 -40.65 -41.99
C GLU A 76 9.03 -40.73 -40.64
N LYS A 77 8.97 -41.94 -40.05
CA LYS A 77 8.18 -42.35 -38.87
C LYS A 77 9.04 -43.25 -37.96
N PRO A 78 8.84 -43.24 -36.63
CA PRO A 78 8.52 -44.50 -35.92
C PRO A 78 7.29 -44.31 -35.01
N GLU A 79 6.23 -45.12 -35.13
CA GLU A 79 6.04 -46.45 -34.52
C GLU A 79 5.54 -46.37 -33.07
N GLU A 80 4.25 -46.65 -32.89
CA GLU A 80 3.67 -47.00 -31.60
C GLU A 80 4.09 -48.42 -31.20
N LYS A 81 4.20 -48.69 -29.90
CA LYS A 81 3.95 -50.04 -29.39
C LYS A 81 3.15 -50.00 -28.10
N SER A 82 2.04 -50.73 -28.10
CA SER A 82 1.07 -50.86 -27.03
C SER A 82 1.57 -51.72 -25.87
N GLU A 83 1.12 -51.43 -24.65
CA GLU A 83 0.75 -52.48 -23.70
C GLU A 83 -0.37 -52.00 -22.75
N GLU A 84 -1.00 -52.92 -22.02
CA GLU A 84 -2.40 -52.79 -21.58
C GLU A 84 -2.63 -53.21 -20.12
N LYS A 85 -3.50 -52.49 -19.39
CA LYS A 85 -3.93 -52.75 -17.99
C LYS A 85 -2.77 -52.61 -16.97
N LYS A 86 -3.00 -52.58 -15.65
CA LYS A 86 -4.17 -52.97 -14.84
C LYS A 86 -4.26 -52.15 -13.55
N GLU A 87 -5.45 -52.07 -12.96
CA GLU A 87 -5.64 -51.56 -11.59
C GLU A 87 -4.95 -52.47 -10.57
N GLU A 88 -4.28 -51.87 -9.57
CA GLU A 88 -4.03 -52.53 -8.29
C GLU A 88 -3.99 -51.48 -7.16
N LYS A 89 -4.66 -51.77 -6.04
CA LYS A 89 -4.82 -50.87 -4.90
C LYS A 89 -4.13 -51.47 -3.67
N PRO A 90 -3.05 -50.87 -3.16
CA PRO A 90 -2.55 -51.12 -1.82
C PRO A 90 -3.35 -50.38 -0.73
N GLU A 91 -3.13 -50.77 0.52
CA GLU A 91 -3.85 -50.25 1.69
C GLU A 91 -3.20 -48.99 2.28
N ALA A 92 -3.91 -48.33 3.20
CA ALA A 92 -3.40 -47.15 3.90
C ALA A 92 -2.59 -47.55 5.15
N PRO A 93 -1.36 -47.04 5.33
CA PRO A 93 -0.69 -47.03 6.62
C PRO A 93 -0.85 -45.66 7.31
N GLU A 94 -1.61 -45.68 8.41
CA GLU A 94 -1.44 -44.86 9.63
C GLU A 94 -1.50 -43.31 9.55
N LYS A 95 -1.81 -42.71 10.72
CA LYS A 95 -1.89 -41.26 10.88
C LYS A 95 -0.49 -40.65 10.90
N LEU A 96 -0.20 -39.76 9.95
CA LEU A 96 0.87 -38.78 10.15
C LEU A 96 0.46 -37.82 11.28
N ALA A 97 1.38 -37.55 12.20
CA ALA A 97 1.22 -36.52 13.23
C ALA A 97 1.29 -35.11 12.57
N PRO A 98 0.68 -34.07 13.17
CA PRO A 98 0.64 -32.74 12.57
C PRO A 98 2.06 -32.18 12.33
N ALA A 99 2.26 -31.60 11.16
CA ALA A 99 3.55 -31.13 10.70
C ALA A 99 3.90 -29.75 11.28
N ASN A 100 4.41 -29.72 12.51
CA ASN A 100 5.04 -28.53 13.08
C ASN A 100 6.39 -28.26 12.37
N GLY A 101 6.32 -27.63 11.20
CA GLY A 101 7.46 -27.11 10.46
C GLY A 101 7.79 -25.68 10.87
N ALA A 102 9.08 -25.37 11.02
CA ALA A 102 9.55 -23.99 11.00
C ALA A 102 9.71 -23.58 9.53
N GLU A 103 8.93 -22.60 9.08
CA GLU A 103 9.03 -22.03 7.74
C GLU A 103 9.26 -20.51 7.85
N ALA A 104 10.21 -19.99 7.06
CA ALA A 104 10.76 -18.64 7.21
C ALA A 104 11.25 -18.29 8.65
N GLY A 105 11.75 -19.29 9.38
CA GLY A 105 12.32 -19.14 10.72
C GLY A 105 11.32 -19.00 11.87
N VAL A 106 10.02 -19.10 11.58
CA VAL A 106 8.96 -18.87 12.55
C VAL A 106 8.16 -20.16 12.76
N LYS A 107 7.65 -20.37 13.97
CA LYS A 107 6.87 -21.58 14.28
C LYS A 107 5.49 -21.48 13.67
N THR A 108 5.18 -22.47 12.84
CA THR A 108 3.86 -22.65 12.23
C THR A 108 3.21 -23.91 12.80
N SER A 109 1.95 -23.81 13.20
CA SER A 109 1.14 -24.96 13.62
C SER A 109 -0.19 -25.01 12.87
N GLN A 110 -0.57 -26.22 12.45
CA GLN A 110 -1.86 -26.48 11.80
C GLN A 110 -3.04 -26.11 12.72
N GLU A 111 -2.90 -26.31 14.03
CA GLU A 111 -3.91 -25.93 15.03
C GLU A 111 -4.16 -24.41 15.10
N ARG A 112 -3.18 -23.57 14.76
CA ARG A 112 -3.43 -22.12 14.60
C ARG A 112 -4.05 -21.84 13.24
N GLU A 113 -3.56 -22.47 12.18
CA GLU A 113 -4.06 -22.23 10.81
C GLU A 113 -5.56 -22.56 10.69
N GLU A 114 -6.01 -23.67 11.28
CA GLU A 114 -7.43 -24.06 11.38
C GLU A 114 -8.30 -23.12 12.26
N LYS A 115 -7.69 -22.13 12.93
CA LYS A 115 -8.38 -21.09 13.69
C LYS A 115 -8.35 -19.71 13.03
N VAL A 116 -7.44 -19.44 12.09
CA VAL A 116 -7.42 -18.15 11.39
C VAL A 116 -8.64 -18.07 10.47
N ALA A 117 -9.36 -16.95 10.51
CA ALA A 117 -10.55 -16.77 9.69
C ALA A 117 -10.25 -16.93 8.19
N SER A 118 -11.08 -17.72 7.50
CA SER A 118 -10.97 -18.03 6.06
C SER A 118 -10.93 -16.79 5.14
N ASN A 119 -11.28 -15.59 5.63
CA ASN A 119 -11.20 -14.33 4.90
C ASN A 119 -9.89 -13.55 5.12
N VAL A 120 -8.98 -14.00 5.99
CA VAL A 120 -7.60 -13.49 6.10
C VAL A 120 -6.78 -14.08 4.96
N LEU A 121 -6.40 -13.24 4.00
CA LEU A 121 -5.66 -13.64 2.79
C LEU A 121 -4.15 -13.72 3.06
N GLU A 122 -3.65 -12.97 4.04
CA GLU A 122 -2.24 -12.89 4.42
C GLU A 122 -2.13 -12.25 5.82
N LYS A 123 -1.10 -12.62 6.59
CA LYS A 123 -0.65 -11.88 7.77
C LYS A 123 0.88 -11.80 7.84
N GLY A 124 1.42 -10.97 8.72
CA GLY A 124 2.86 -10.85 8.92
C GLY A 124 3.27 -9.59 9.68
N ILE A 125 4.51 -9.15 9.48
CA ILE A 125 5.07 -7.93 10.10
C ILE A 125 5.11 -6.79 9.07
N ILE A 126 4.75 -5.58 9.49
CA ILE A 126 4.79 -4.36 8.70
C ILE A 126 5.77 -3.35 9.32
N TYR A 127 6.72 -2.87 8.52
CA TYR A 127 7.69 -1.85 8.93
C TYR A 127 7.41 -0.54 8.19
N PHE A 128 7.39 0.58 8.91
CA PHE A 128 7.18 1.90 8.35
C PHE A 128 8.48 2.69 8.31
N PHE A 129 8.81 3.22 7.13
CA PHE A 129 10.03 3.97 6.87
C PHE A 129 9.73 5.35 6.31
N TYR A 130 10.55 6.33 6.68
CA TYR A 130 10.67 7.58 5.93
C TYR A 130 12.09 7.73 5.40
N ARG A 131 12.27 8.41 4.27
CA ARG A 131 13.59 8.88 3.86
C ARG A 131 13.64 10.41 3.94
N PRO A 132 14.65 11.02 4.59
CA PRO A 132 14.89 12.46 4.49
C PRO A 132 15.11 12.92 3.03
N ARG A 133 15.03 14.23 2.78
CA ARG A 133 15.45 14.83 1.50
C ARG A 133 16.96 14.72 1.31
N VAL A 134 17.38 14.73 0.05
CA VAL A 134 18.79 14.86 -0.37
C VAL A 134 19.46 15.99 0.42
N ASN A 135 20.62 15.68 1.01
CA ASN A 135 21.41 16.56 1.86
C ASN A 135 20.73 17.07 3.16
N ILE A 136 19.65 16.44 3.64
CA ILE A 136 19.15 16.61 5.02
C ILE A 136 19.52 15.38 5.84
N SER A 137 20.50 15.53 6.74
CA SER A 137 20.94 14.45 7.64
C SER A 137 20.03 14.27 8.86
N ASP A 138 19.30 15.30 9.28
CA ASP A 138 18.41 15.22 10.44
C ASP A 138 17.11 16.02 10.25
N PRO A 139 15.99 15.36 9.84
CA PRO A 139 14.74 16.04 9.52
C PRO A 139 13.98 16.45 10.80
N GLN A 140 13.65 17.74 10.92
CA GLN A 140 12.94 18.30 12.08
C GLN A 140 11.42 18.35 11.84
N SER A 141 10.93 17.86 10.70
CA SER A 141 9.53 17.90 10.31
C SER A 141 9.20 16.95 9.17
N ILE A 142 7.91 16.69 8.96
CA ILE A 142 7.43 16.04 7.73
C ILE A 142 7.69 16.90 6.47
N GLY A 143 8.05 18.18 6.60
CA GLY A 143 8.54 19.02 5.49
C GLY A 143 9.83 18.49 4.88
N ASP A 144 10.74 18.01 5.74
CA ASP A 144 12.12 17.61 5.45
C ASP A 144 12.26 16.16 4.93
N VAL A 145 11.20 15.36 5.09
CA VAL A 145 11.05 14.03 4.49
C VAL A 145 10.94 14.15 2.96
N ALA A 146 11.50 13.20 2.22
CA ALA A 146 11.26 13.03 0.78
C ALA A 146 9.99 12.22 0.52
N ARG A 147 9.95 10.99 1.01
CA ARG A 147 8.87 10.00 0.82
C ARG A 147 8.72 9.09 2.03
N SER A 148 7.56 8.46 2.13
CA SER A 148 7.24 7.39 3.09
C SER A 148 7.09 6.06 2.36
N PHE A 149 7.46 4.98 3.04
CA PHE A 149 7.42 3.63 2.53
C PHE A 149 6.86 2.69 3.61
N LEU A 150 6.25 1.59 3.17
CA LEU A 150 5.90 0.47 4.04
C LEU A 150 6.53 -0.80 3.48
N VAL A 151 7.08 -1.64 4.35
CA VAL A 151 7.61 -2.96 4.01
C VAL A 151 6.69 -4.00 4.61
N LEU A 152 6.02 -4.79 3.76
CA LEU A 152 5.28 -5.97 4.19
C LEU A 152 6.24 -7.17 4.22
N ARG A 153 6.28 -7.88 5.35
CA ARG A 153 7.01 -9.14 5.55
C ARG A 153 5.98 -10.24 5.87
N PRO A 154 5.47 -10.97 4.86
CA PRO A 154 4.48 -12.02 5.07
C PRO A 154 5.02 -13.17 5.92
N THR A 155 4.16 -13.76 6.75
CA THR A 155 4.40 -15.06 7.42
C THR A 155 3.37 -16.09 6.95
N PRO A 156 3.64 -17.40 7.11
CA PRO A 156 2.59 -18.42 7.01
C PRO A 156 1.38 -18.13 7.90
N ILE A 157 0.22 -18.71 7.56
CA ILE A 157 -1.04 -18.45 8.27
C ILE A 157 -1.05 -19.13 9.66
N GLY A 158 -0.48 -20.34 9.80
CA GLY A 158 -0.33 -20.99 11.11
C GLY A 158 0.74 -20.38 12.04
N THR A 159 1.40 -19.27 11.68
CA THR A 159 2.57 -18.73 12.40
C THR A 159 2.25 -18.04 13.74
N THR A 160 3.02 -18.35 14.80
CA THR A 160 3.14 -17.57 16.06
C THR A 160 4.29 -16.57 16.01
N LEU A 161 4.24 -15.47 16.76
CA LEU A 161 5.36 -14.53 16.95
C LEU A 161 5.97 -14.58 18.35
N ASP A 162 5.98 -15.75 19.01
CA ASP A 162 6.44 -15.88 20.41
C ASP A 162 7.96 -15.69 20.63
N GLN A 163 8.36 -15.45 21.89
CA GLN A 163 9.74 -15.25 22.34
C GLN A 163 10.75 -16.31 21.86
N GLN A 164 10.31 -17.53 21.58
CA GLN A 164 11.19 -18.61 21.18
C GLN A 164 11.52 -18.59 19.68
N ASN A 165 10.95 -17.63 18.93
CA ASN A 165 11.20 -17.40 17.50
C ASN A 165 12.23 -16.27 17.25
N GLY A 166 12.63 -15.54 18.31
CA GLY A 166 13.77 -14.61 18.30
C GLY A 166 13.64 -13.45 17.29
N SER A 167 14.76 -13.09 16.66
CA SER A 167 14.74 -12.21 15.49
C SER A 167 14.32 -13.02 14.25
N VAL A 168 13.36 -12.50 13.50
CA VAL A 168 12.68 -13.23 12.42
C VAL A 168 13.66 -13.51 11.27
N GLU A 169 13.70 -14.72 10.72
CA GLU A 169 14.72 -15.07 9.73
C GLU A 169 14.65 -14.25 8.44
N SER A 170 15.82 -13.95 7.88
CA SER A 170 16.01 -13.16 6.65
C SER A 170 15.44 -13.79 5.37
N GLY A 171 14.92 -15.03 5.42
CA GLY A 171 14.35 -15.75 4.28
C GLY A 171 12.98 -15.24 3.80
N ALA A 172 12.26 -14.48 4.63
CA ALA A 172 10.94 -13.94 4.30
C ALA A 172 10.98 -13.01 3.08
N LYS A 173 10.09 -13.26 2.10
CA LYS A 173 9.98 -12.50 0.84
C LYS A 173 9.17 -11.22 1.03
N CYS A 174 9.87 -10.16 1.40
CA CYS A 174 9.33 -8.85 1.69
C CYS A 174 8.90 -8.09 0.43
N ARG A 175 7.93 -7.18 0.57
CA ARG A 175 7.51 -6.20 -0.45
C ARG A 175 7.76 -4.79 0.06
N LEU A 176 8.53 -4.00 -0.70
CA LEU A 176 8.64 -2.57 -0.50
C LEU A 176 7.53 -1.87 -1.30
N MET A 177 6.61 -1.23 -0.60
CA MET A 177 5.48 -0.47 -1.16
C MET A 177 5.65 1.01 -0.83
N MET A 178 5.35 1.89 -1.80
CA MET A 178 5.55 3.32 -1.67
C MET A 178 4.28 4.10 -2.02
N LEU A 179 4.01 5.16 -1.27
CA LEU A 179 3.00 6.17 -1.59
C LEU A 179 3.70 7.48 -1.98
N PRO A 180 3.27 8.18 -3.05
CA PRO A 180 3.85 9.48 -3.42
C PRO A 180 3.58 10.60 -2.40
N LYS A 181 2.52 10.45 -1.58
CA LYS A 181 2.29 11.30 -0.40
C LYS A 181 3.05 10.79 0.82
N LYS A 182 3.38 11.71 1.72
CA LYS A 182 4.09 11.42 2.97
C LYS A 182 3.17 10.87 4.06
N LYS A 183 2.01 11.49 4.26
CA LYS A 183 0.99 11.00 5.20
C LYS A 183 0.20 9.84 4.57
N PHE A 184 -0.11 8.82 5.35
CA PHE A 184 -1.07 7.79 4.98
C PHE A 184 -2.51 8.32 5.05
N PRO A 185 -3.46 7.75 4.28
CA PRO A 185 -4.87 8.11 4.38
C PRO A 185 -5.45 7.80 5.77
N THR A 186 -6.03 8.78 6.47
CA THR A 186 -6.69 8.60 7.77
C THR A 186 -8.21 8.58 7.67
N SER A 187 -8.79 9.00 6.54
CA SER A 187 -10.25 8.97 6.31
C SER A 187 -10.64 8.44 4.92
N GLY A 188 -11.88 7.97 4.76
CA GLY A 188 -12.42 7.50 3.47
C GLY A 188 -12.59 8.57 2.37
N ARG A 189 -12.25 9.82 2.70
CA ARG A 189 -12.11 10.94 1.76
C ARG A 189 -10.69 11.02 1.19
N GLU A 190 -9.69 10.62 1.95
CA GLU A 190 -8.31 10.48 1.46
C GLU A 190 -8.15 9.17 0.71
N ARG A 191 -7.55 9.28 -0.47
CA ARG A 191 -7.32 8.16 -1.39
C ARG A 191 -6.01 8.42 -2.09
N ASP A 192 -5.09 7.48 -1.98
CA ASP A 192 -3.74 7.62 -2.51
C ASP A 192 -3.36 6.39 -3.31
N MET A 193 -2.91 6.61 -4.55
CA MET A 193 -2.33 5.53 -5.33
C MET A 193 -0.89 5.31 -4.88
N GLY A 194 -0.60 4.10 -4.42
CA GLY A 194 0.77 3.62 -4.21
C GLY A 194 1.18 2.61 -5.27
N PHE A 195 2.42 2.16 -5.21
CA PHE A 195 2.89 1.03 -6.01
C PHE A 195 3.96 0.22 -5.30
N VAL A 196 4.17 -1.01 -5.78
CA VAL A 196 5.25 -1.89 -5.32
C VAL A 196 6.56 -1.48 -5.99
N GLU A 197 7.47 -0.89 -5.22
CA GLU A 197 8.81 -0.48 -5.66
C GLU A 197 9.71 -1.72 -5.85
N LYS A 198 9.66 -2.67 -4.91
CA LYS A 198 10.38 -3.95 -4.99
C LYS A 198 9.51 -5.07 -4.44
N ALA A 199 9.35 -6.16 -5.18
CA ALA A 199 8.62 -7.35 -4.74
C ALA A 199 9.56 -8.52 -4.43
N GLY A 200 9.16 -9.40 -3.51
CA GLY A 200 9.80 -10.70 -3.28
C GLY A 200 11.25 -10.65 -2.79
N GLN A 201 11.67 -9.56 -2.13
CA GLN A 201 13.04 -9.35 -1.69
C GLN A 201 13.33 -9.99 -0.33
N SER A 202 14.54 -10.52 -0.12
CA SER A 202 15.00 -10.82 1.24
C SER A 202 15.23 -9.52 2.03
N MET A 203 15.19 -9.59 3.36
CA MET A 203 15.44 -8.40 4.19
C MET A 203 16.82 -7.79 3.90
N LYS A 204 17.84 -8.63 3.74
CA LYS A 204 19.18 -8.20 3.31
C LYS A 204 19.19 -7.45 1.96
N SER A 205 18.40 -7.88 0.97
CA SER A 205 18.29 -7.15 -0.30
C SER A 205 17.63 -5.77 -0.11
N LEU A 206 16.66 -5.66 0.80
CA LEU A 206 16.10 -4.36 1.18
C LEU A 206 17.10 -3.51 1.97
N GLN A 207 17.90 -4.09 2.86
CA GLN A 207 18.98 -3.39 3.56
C GLN A 207 19.96 -2.75 2.57
N GLU A 208 20.54 -3.56 1.67
CA GLU A 208 21.56 -3.13 0.71
C GLU A 208 21.02 -2.21 -0.40
N SER A 209 19.76 -2.37 -0.83
CA SER A 209 19.22 -1.69 -2.02
C SER A 209 18.01 -0.77 -1.75
N PHE A 210 17.61 -0.59 -0.49
CA PHE A 210 16.60 0.38 -0.06
C PHE A 210 16.95 1.08 1.26
N ILE A 211 17.27 0.38 2.35
CA ILE A 211 17.48 1.05 3.65
C ILE A 211 18.69 1.98 3.54
N ALA A 212 19.81 1.46 3.02
CA ALA A 212 21.03 2.21 2.77
C ALA A 212 20.78 3.57 2.07
N GLY A 213 21.59 4.56 2.47
CA GLY A 213 21.81 5.75 1.67
C GLY A 213 22.65 5.46 0.43
N ASP A 214 22.69 6.41 -0.50
CA ASP A 214 23.50 6.35 -1.72
C ASP A 214 24.11 7.73 -1.99
N THR A 215 25.20 7.82 -2.74
CA THR A 215 25.87 9.09 -3.06
C THR A 215 26.27 9.13 -4.53
N TYR A 216 25.79 10.15 -5.24
CA TYR A 216 25.86 10.26 -6.69
C TYR A 216 26.24 11.68 -7.13
N GLU A 217 27.02 11.80 -8.20
CA GLU A 217 27.43 13.11 -8.72
C GLU A 217 26.40 13.69 -9.71
N THR A 218 26.19 15.00 -9.64
CA THR A 218 25.31 15.75 -10.53
C THR A 218 26.05 16.89 -11.21
N SER A 219 25.88 17.03 -12.53
CA SER A 219 26.60 18.02 -13.35
C SER A 219 26.32 19.49 -13.00
N THR A 220 25.37 19.77 -12.11
CA THR A 220 24.95 21.12 -11.70
C THR A 220 25.07 21.41 -10.21
N ARG A 221 25.28 20.39 -9.36
CA ARG A 221 25.40 20.55 -7.89
C ARG A 221 26.53 19.73 -7.27
N GLY A 222 27.33 19.03 -8.07
CA GLY A 222 28.37 18.12 -7.60
C GLY A 222 27.77 16.87 -6.94
N GLU A 223 28.53 16.29 -6.02
CA GLU A 223 28.13 15.17 -5.18
C GLU A 223 26.84 15.47 -4.39
N GLN A 224 25.89 14.53 -4.39
CA GLN A 224 24.63 14.59 -3.66
C GLN A 224 24.43 13.28 -2.90
N THR A 225 24.10 13.36 -1.61
CA THR A 225 23.83 12.18 -0.78
C THR A 225 22.34 12.00 -0.60
N VAL A 226 21.85 10.82 -1.01
CA VAL A 226 20.55 10.27 -0.64
C VAL A 226 20.66 9.70 0.77
N PRO A 227 20.03 10.27 1.81
CA PRO A 227 20.16 9.75 3.16
C PRO A 227 19.51 8.37 3.32
N GLU A 228 19.89 7.66 4.36
CA GLU A 228 19.32 6.36 4.74
C GLU A 228 17.79 6.47 4.96
N ALA A 229 17.04 5.41 4.63
CA ALA A 229 15.63 5.32 5.00
C ALA A 229 15.52 4.89 6.47
N ARG A 230 15.04 5.77 7.34
CA ARG A 230 14.90 5.52 8.78
C ARG A 230 13.59 4.77 9.05
N PRO A 231 13.62 3.62 9.75
CA PRO A 231 12.42 3.04 10.30
C PRO A 231 11.89 3.93 11.44
N TYR A 232 10.57 3.99 11.62
CA TYR A 232 9.93 4.77 12.69
C TYR A 232 8.69 4.09 13.31
N ALA A 233 8.26 2.94 12.78
CA ALA A 233 7.34 2.04 13.46
C ALA A 233 7.47 0.60 12.93
N GLU A 234 7.21 -0.37 13.80
CA GLU A 234 6.90 -1.77 13.46
C GLU A 234 5.49 -2.09 13.96
N GLY A 235 4.81 -2.97 13.25
CA GLY A 235 3.60 -3.60 13.74
C GLY A 235 3.37 -4.95 13.09
N VAL A 236 2.28 -5.59 13.47
CA VAL A 236 1.73 -6.74 12.76
C VAL A 236 0.64 -6.28 11.80
N TYR A 237 0.43 -7.01 10.71
CA TYR A 237 -0.62 -6.72 9.73
C TYR A 237 -1.40 -7.96 9.31
N ALA A 238 -2.61 -7.71 8.81
CA ALA A 238 -3.40 -8.69 8.07
C ALA A 238 -3.98 -8.04 6.80
N ILE A 239 -3.95 -8.77 5.68
CA ILE A 239 -4.76 -8.46 4.50
C ILE A 239 -6.03 -9.31 4.60
N THR A 240 -7.17 -8.68 4.83
CA THR A 240 -8.46 -9.36 5.01
C THR A 240 -9.44 -9.01 3.90
N SER A 241 -10.41 -9.89 3.67
CA SER A 241 -11.38 -9.77 2.58
C SER A 241 -12.82 -9.70 3.06
N THR A 242 -13.63 -8.96 2.31
CA THR A 242 -15.09 -8.88 2.45
C THR A 242 -15.72 -9.10 1.06
N LYS A 243 -17.04 -9.19 0.98
CA LYS A 243 -17.79 -9.40 -0.28
C LYS A 243 -17.55 -8.33 -1.36
N ARG A 244 -16.92 -7.19 -1.04
CA ARG A 244 -16.68 -6.06 -1.99
C ARG A 244 -15.35 -5.32 -1.86
N SER A 245 -14.56 -5.55 -0.82
CA SER A 245 -13.28 -4.87 -0.61
C SER A 245 -12.28 -5.76 0.12
N SER A 246 -11.00 -5.54 -0.16
CA SER A 246 -9.90 -6.03 0.67
C SER A 246 -9.41 -4.90 1.57
N HIS A 247 -8.88 -5.26 2.73
CA HIS A 247 -8.50 -4.34 3.78
C HIS A 247 -7.09 -4.69 4.24
N LEU A 248 -6.23 -3.69 4.43
CA LEU A 248 -4.94 -3.84 5.11
C LEU A 248 -5.12 -3.27 6.52
N ALA A 249 -5.19 -4.17 7.51
CA ALA A 249 -5.25 -3.84 8.93
C ALA A 249 -3.85 -3.89 9.54
N TYR A 250 -3.59 -3.05 10.54
CA TYR A 250 -2.34 -3.07 11.31
C TYR A 250 -2.56 -2.79 12.80
N VAL A 251 -1.68 -3.33 13.63
CA VAL A 251 -1.48 -2.97 15.04
C VAL A 251 0.01 -2.71 15.22
N LEU A 252 0.38 -1.51 15.68
CA LEU A 252 1.77 -1.16 15.95
C LEU A 252 2.22 -1.71 17.30
N THR A 253 3.44 -2.22 17.32
CA THR A 253 4.10 -2.78 18.52
C THR A 253 5.45 -2.09 18.81
N ILE A 254 5.95 -1.28 17.87
CA ILE A 254 7.09 -0.38 18.05
C ILE A 254 6.75 0.96 17.37
N PRO A 255 6.98 2.13 17.99
CA PRO A 255 7.33 2.31 19.40
C PRO A 255 6.16 1.92 20.32
N GLU A 256 6.46 1.48 21.55
CA GLU A 256 5.46 1.17 22.60
C GLU A 256 4.41 2.29 22.76
N THR A 257 4.85 3.56 22.67
CA THR A 257 3.96 4.73 22.73
C THR A 257 4.05 5.55 21.44
N ILE A 258 2.90 5.73 20.78
CA ILE A 258 2.73 6.52 19.56
C ILE A 258 3.06 8.00 19.81
N GLY A 259 4.13 8.49 19.18
CA GLY A 259 4.60 9.86 19.27
C GLY A 259 4.12 10.79 18.15
N SER A 260 4.64 12.01 18.16
CA SER A 260 4.29 13.04 17.17
C SER A 260 4.76 12.69 15.76
N ILE A 261 5.85 11.93 15.58
CA ILE A 261 6.29 11.45 14.25
C ILE A 261 5.23 10.53 13.63
N GLN A 262 4.77 9.53 14.38
CA GLN A 262 3.80 8.53 13.92
C GLN A 262 2.47 9.23 13.56
N GLN A 263 2.00 10.12 14.44
CA GLN A 263 0.83 10.98 14.19
C GLN A 263 1.03 11.89 12.97
N ASP A 264 2.21 12.48 12.77
CA ASP A 264 2.48 13.30 11.60
C ASP A 264 2.41 12.49 10.31
N PHE A 265 2.81 11.21 10.32
CA PHE A 265 2.64 10.33 9.18
C PHE A 265 1.20 9.78 9.01
N GLY A 266 0.29 10.06 9.93
CA GLY A 266 -1.09 9.53 9.91
C GLY A 266 -1.19 8.08 10.39
N LEU A 267 -0.23 7.63 11.20
CA LEU A 267 -0.29 6.34 11.90
C LEU A 267 -0.88 6.52 13.30
N HIS A 268 -1.60 5.50 13.72
CA HIS A 268 -2.25 5.35 15.02
C HIS A 268 -1.74 4.05 15.67
N SER A 269 -2.12 3.73 16.92
CA SER A 269 -1.69 2.46 17.55
C SER A 269 -2.24 1.23 16.81
N ARG A 270 -3.38 1.40 16.13
CA ARG A 270 -4.02 0.43 15.24
C ARG A 270 -4.82 1.17 14.16
N GLY A 271 -5.07 0.51 13.04
CA GLY A 271 -5.86 1.10 11.95
C GLY A 271 -6.18 0.14 10.83
N SER A 272 -6.98 0.60 9.86
CA SER A 272 -7.22 -0.11 8.61
C SER A 272 -7.33 0.82 7.40
N TRP A 273 -6.89 0.29 6.25
CA TRP A 273 -7.11 0.88 4.93
C TRP A 273 -7.88 -0.06 4.03
N VAL A 274 -8.87 0.44 3.29
CA VAL A 274 -9.41 -0.28 2.12
C VAL A 274 -8.36 -0.23 1.01
N VAL A 275 -8.03 -1.40 0.47
CA VAL A 275 -6.98 -1.58 -0.55
C VAL A 275 -7.53 -2.24 -1.82
N GLN A 276 -7.22 -1.63 -2.97
CA GLN A 276 -7.68 -2.07 -4.30
C GLN A 276 -6.50 -2.14 -5.27
N SER A 277 -6.38 -3.23 -6.03
CA SER A 277 -5.36 -3.35 -7.07
C SER A 277 -5.84 -2.73 -8.38
N LYS A 278 -4.94 -2.01 -9.05
CA LYS A 278 -5.19 -1.35 -10.33
C LYS A 278 -4.98 -2.32 -11.49
N ASN A 279 -5.91 -2.35 -12.43
CA ASN A 279 -5.73 -3.06 -13.69
C ASN A 279 -4.82 -2.24 -14.65
N PRO A 280 -3.67 -2.76 -15.11
CA PRO A 280 -2.78 -2.06 -16.05
C PRO A 280 -3.42 -1.79 -17.42
N LYS A 281 -4.41 -2.58 -17.84
CA LYS A 281 -5.20 -2.39 -19.08
C LYS A 281 -5.83 -1.00 -19.18
N HIS A 282 -6.01 -0.32 -18.05
CA HIS A 282 -6.62 1.00 -17.95
C HIS A 282 -5.57 2.04 -17.53
N PRO A 283 -5.40 3.19 -18.21
CA PRO A 283 -4.36 4.16 -17.85
C PRO A 283 -4.54 4.77 -16.45
N GLY A 284 -3.42 5.14 -15.81
CA GLY A 284 -3.42 5.93 -14.57
C GLY A 284 -3.82 7.40 -14.81
N PRO A 285 -4.31 8.12 -13.78
CA PRO A 285 -4.33 9.58 -13.82
C PRO A 285 -2.89 10.12 -13.92
N SER A 286 -2.68 11.20 -14.68
CA SER A 286 -1.35 11.68 -15.09
C SER A 286 -0.34 11.89 -13.95
N TYR A 287 -0.79 12.34 -12.77
CA TYR A 287 0.07 12.58 -11.60
C TYR A 287 0.67 11.31 -10.98
N ALA A 288 0.19 10.12 -11.36
CA ALA A 288 0.69 8.83 -10.89
C ALA A 288 0.57 7.75 -11.99
N GLN A 289 0.88 8.14 -13.23
CA GLN A 289 1.36 7.22 -14.26
C GLN A 289 2.81 6.83 -13.94
N ILE A 290 3.17 5.59 -14.24
CA ILE A 290 4.52 5.04 -14.05
C ILE A 290 5.11 4.62 -15.39
N ASN A 291 6.45 4.63 -15.51
CA ASN A 291 7.14 4.44 -16.78
C ASN A 291 7.06 3.00 -17.33
N LYS A 292 6.65 2.04 -16.51
CA LYS A 292 6.56 0.60 -16.84
C LYS A 292 5.45 -0.03 -16.00
N ASP A 293 4.59 -0.83 -16.62
CA ASP A 293 3.55 -1.62 -15.95
C ASP A 293 4.14 -2.84 -15.20
N PRO A 294 3.37 -3.48 -14.29
CA PRO A 294 3.75 -4.74 -13.67
C PRO A 294 3.72 -5.90 -14.68
N GLU A 295 4.72 -6.79 -14.58
CA GLU A 295 4.87 -7.98 -15.42
C GLU A 295 3.99 -9.15 -14.93
N TYR A 296 2.67 -8.94 -14.91
CA TYR A 296 1.70 -9.97 -14.54
C TYR A 296 1.64 -11.10 -15.60
N PRO A 297 1.62 -12.38 -15.21
CA PRO A 297 1.25 -13.48 -16.09
C PRO A 297 -0.25 -13.44 -16.41
N GLU A 298 -0.69 -14.14 -17.46
CA GLU A 298 -2.08 -14.04 -17.92
C GLU A 298 -3.10 -14.52 -16.86
N SER A 299 -2.77 -15.55 -16.07
CA SER A 299 -3.58 -16.02 -14.93
C SER A 299 -3.78 -15.00 -13.80
N VAL A 300 -2.95 -13.95 -13.74
CA VAL A 300 -3.14 -12.79 -12.85
C VAL A 300 -3.91 -11.68 -13.57
N ARG A 301 -3.66 -11.49 -14.87
CA ARG A 301 -4.35 -10.48 -15.72
C ARG A 301 -5.84 -10.78 -15.87
N GLU A 302 -6.20 -12.04 -16.10
CA GLU A 302 -7.58 -12.53 -16.19
C GLU A 302 -8.41 -12.19 -14.95
N LYS A 303 -7.80 -12.24 -13.75
CA LYS A 303 -8.48 -11.95 -12.47
C LYS A 303 -8.93 -10.48 -12.33
N PHE A 304 -8.37 -9.55 -13.10
CA PHE A 304 -8.88 -8.18 -13.18
C PHE A 304 -10.09 -8.05 -14.13
N GLY A 305 -10.22 -8.95 -15.10
CA GLY A 305 -11.17 -8.82 -16.21
C GLY A 305 -11.09 -7.45 -16.89
N ASP A 306 -12.26 -6.88 -17.17
CA ASP A 306 -12.39 -5.51 -17.68
C ASP A 306 -12.46 -4.42 -16.59
N TYR A 307 -12.47 -4.79 -15.31
CA TYR A 307 -12.56 -3.81 -14.23
C TYR A 307 -11.28 -2.97 -14.12
N ARG A 308 -11.43 -1.66 -13.89
CA ARG A 308 -10.28 -0.75 -13.66
C ARG A 308 -9.60 -0.99 -12.30
N TRP A 309 -10.38 -1.45 -11.34
CA TRP A 309 -10.04 -1.66 -9.94
C TRP A 309 -10.70 -2.94 -9.46
N VAL A 310 -9.98 -3.75 -8.68
CA VAL A 310 -10.48 -4.94 -7.99
C VAL A 310 -10.04 -4.93 -6.52
N PRO A 311 -10.73 -5.63 -5.61
CA PRO A 311 -10.21 -5.88 -4.25
C PRO A 311 -8.79 -6.45 -4.32
N LEU A 312 -7.86 -5.91 -3.52
CA LEU A 312 -6.47 -6.36 -3.54
C LEU A 312 -6.35 -7.82 -3.07
N GLN A 313 -5.65 -8.63 -3.86
CA GLN A 313 -5.20 -9.97 -3.48
C GLN A 313 -3.69 -9.93 -3.26
N PRO A 314 -3.11 -10.69 -2.33
CA PRO A 314 -1.66 -10.72 -2.09
C PRO A 314 -0.84 -10.99 -3.36
N GLU A 315 -1.34 -11.84 -4.26
CA GLU A 315 -0.70 -12.13 -5.55
C GLU A 315 -0.51 -10.87 -6.42
N PHE A 316 -1.44 -9.91 -6.39
CA PHE A 316 -1.38 -8.71 -7.23
C PHE A 316 -0.21 -7.79 -6.85
N ILE A 317 0.29 -7.86 -5.62
CA ILE A 317 1.44 -7.06 -5.15
C ILE A 317 2.76 -7.84 -5.12
N ASN A 318 2.79 -9.08 -5.61
CA ASN A 318 4.03 -9.86 -5.76
C ASN A 318 4.87 -9.46 -7.00
N TYR A 319 4.54 -8.35 -7.66
CA TYR A 319 5.18 -7.86 -8.88
C TYR A 319 5.64 -6.40 -8.69
N PRO A 320 6.89 -6.03 -9.08
CA PRO A 320 7.30 -4.62 -9.13
C PRO A 320 6.39 -3.84 -10.08
N ASN A 321 6.26 -2.53 -9.86
CA ASN A 321 5.34 -1.62 -10.56
C ASN A 321 3.84 -1.89 -10.31
N ALA A 322 3.45 -2.90 -9.53
CA ALA A 322 2.04 -3.16 -9.24
C ALA A 322 1.41 -1.97 -8.50
N GLN A 323 0.48 -1.28 -9.17
CA GLN A 323 -0.20 -0.11 -8.62
C GLN A 323 -1.42 -0.52 -7.79
N PHE A 324 -1.62 0.15 -6.67
CA PHE A 324 -2.77 -0.04 -5.78
C PHE A 324 -3.34 1.31 -5.34
N LEU A 325 -4.60 1.32 -4.91
CA LEU A 325 -5.25 2.45 -4.25
C LEU A 325 -5.42 2.10 -2.77
N MET A 326 -4.94 2.98 -1.90
CA MET A 326 -5.13 2.93 -0.45
C MET A 326 -6.13 4.02 -0.05
N ILE A 327 -7.10 3.67 0.77
CA ILE A 327 -8.19 4.54 1.24
C ILE A 327 -8.31 4.41 2.76
N GLY A 328 -8.38 5.52 3.49
CA GLY A 328 -8.56 5.47 4.95
C GLY A 328 -9.88 4.81 5.34
N GLU A 329 -9.86 3.89 6.31
CA GLU A 329 -11.08 3.27 6.84
C GLU A 329 -11.22 3.49 8.35
N ALA A 330 -10.23 3.07 9.14
CA ALA A 330 -10.26 3.17 10.60
C ALA A 330 -8.92 3.61 11.20
N THR A 331 -9.00 4.30 12.33
CA THR A 331 -7.89 4.87 13.11
C THR A 331 -8.21 4.68 14.59
N ASP A 332 -7.25 4.16 15.37
CA ASP A 332 -7.46 3.66 16.76
C ASP A 332 -8.51 2.53 16.89
N ASP A 333 -8.96 1.99 15.74
CA ASP A 333 -9.85 0.85 15.57
C ASP A 333 -9.46 0.09 14.29
N LEU A 334 -9.88 -1.17 14.16
CA LEU A 334 -9.61 -2.03 13.00
C LEU A 334 -10.75 -2.06 11.97
N GLY A 335 -11.89 -1.41 12.26
CA GLY A 335 -13.02 -1.27 11.34
C GLY A 335 -13.56 -2.61 10.83
N LYS A 336 -13.91 -2.65 9.54
CA LYS A 336 -14.41 -3.87 8.88
C LYS A 336 -13.33 -4.93 8.72
N ALA A 337 -12.06 -4.53 8.72
CA ALA A 337 -10.96 -5.43 8.50
C ALA A 337 -10.84 -6.49 9.60
N ALA A 338 -11.30 -6.18 10.81
CA ALA A 338 -11.35 -7.10 11.96
C ALA A 338 -12.50 -8.13 11.91
N THR A 339 -13.47 -8.00 11.00
CA THR A 339 -14.70 -8.81 11.03
C THR A 339 -14.87 -9.66 9.78
N ALA A 340 -15.10 -10.96 9.96
CA ALA A 340 -15.66 -11.79 8.90
C ALA A 340 -17.17 -11.53 8.75
N GLU A 341 -17.61 -11.25 7.52
CA GLU A 341 -19.05 -11.17 7.19
C GLU A 341 -19.72 -12.55 7.30
N GLU A 342 -21.05 -12.61 7.33
CA GLU A 342 -21.81 -13.88 7.33
C GLU A 342 -21.37 -14.80 6.16
N GLY A 343 -20.92 -16.02 6.49
CA GLY A 343 -20.35 -16.99 5.54
C GLY A 343 -18.88 -16.79 5.20
N GLY A 344 -18.21 -15.77 5.76
CA GLY A 344 -16.79 -15.45 5.55
C GLY A 344 -15.82 -16.11 6.54
N LYS A 345 -16.32 -16.81 7.57
CA LYS A 345 -15.54 -17.66 8.48
C LYS A 345 -16.31 -18.90 8.93
N GLN A 346 -15.59 -19.93 9.38
CA GLN A 346 -16.17 -21.12 10.00
C GLN A 346 -16.48 -20.91 11.49
N ALA A 347 -17.22 -21.83 12.10
CA ALA A 347 -17.64 -21.74 13.51
C ALA A 347 -16.50 -21.96 14.53
N ASN A 348 -15.40 -22.61 14.11
CA ASN A 348 -14.18 -22.84 14.87
C ASN A 348 -13.10 -21.76 14.67
N GLU A 349 -13.28 -20.88 13.69
CA GLU A 349 -12.32 -19.81 13.39
C GLU A 349 -12.54 -18.62 14.34
N GLU A 350 -11.45 -17.98 14.75
CA GLU A 350 -11.40 -16.70 15.48
C GLU A 350 -11.84 -15.56 14.53
N GLN A 351 -12.07 -14.32 14.99
CA GLN A 351 -12.26 -13.18 14.08
C GLN A 351 -10.91 -12.70 13.53
N PRO A 352 -10.86 -12.08 12.33
CA PRO A 352 -9.64 -11.47 11.81
C PRO A 352 -9.00 -10.46 12.78
N GLY A 353 -9.80 -9.71 13.54
CA GLY A 353 -9.31 -8.80 14.58
C GLY A 353 -8.73 -9.53 15.79
N GLU A 354 -9.37 -10.61 16.23
CA GLU A 354 -8.91 -11.43 17.37
C GLU A 354 -7.54 -12.07 17.06
N GLU A 355 -7.34 -12.61 15.85
CA GLU A 355 -6.04 -13.13 15.41
C GLU A 355 -4.99 -12.02 15.22
N LEU A 356 -5.37 -10.83 14.75
CA LEU A 356 -4.42 -9.72 14.58
C LEU A 356 -3.98 -9.12 15.93
N GLU A 357 -4.90 -8.96 16.88
CA GLU A 357 -4.56 -8.54 18.26
C GLU A 357 -3.69 -9.59 18.95
N LYS A 358 -4.01 -10.89 18.79
CA LYS A 358 -3.19 -12.00 19.32
C LYS A 358 -1.80 -12.02 18.70
N LEU A 359 -1.68 -11.81 17.39
CA LEU A 359 -0.39 -11.70 16.71
C LEU A 359 0.42 -10.48 17.18
N GLY A 360 -0.26 -9.39 17.54
CA GLY A 360 0.34 -8.19 18.13
C GLY A 360 0.91 -8.46 19.52
N GLN A 361 0.11 -9.05 20.41
CA GLN A 361 0.53 -9.46 21.77
C GLN A 361 1.72 -10.42 21.75
N GLU A 362 1.72 -11.40 20.83
CA GLU A 362 2.87 -12.29 20.63
C GLU A 362 4.13 -11.50 20.20
N ASN A 363 4.00 -10.56 19.26
CA ASN A 363 5.12 -9.72 18.83
C ASN A 363 5.61 -8.79 19.97
N GLU A 364 4.72 -8.27 20.81
CA GLU A 364 5.05 -7.52 22.02
C GLU A 364 5.85 -8.38 23.02
N GLU A 365 5.39 -9.60 23.34
CA GLU A 365 6.13 -10.56 24.20
C GLU A 365 7.55 -10.84 23.65
N ARG A 366 7.69 -10.97 22.32
CA ARG A 366 8.97 -11.17 21.62
C ARG A 366 9.87 -9.93 21.69
N ILE A 367 9.31 -8.74 21.53
CA ILE A 367 10.00 -7.45 21.63
C ILE A 367 10.52 -7.23 23.06
N GLU A 368 9.69 -7.49 24.09
CA GLU A 368 10.09 -7.48 25.50
C GLU A 368 11.20 -8.51 25.79
N GLY A 369 11.10 -9.70 25.19
CA GLY A 369 12.09 -10.78 25.31
C GLY A 369 13.43 -10.50 24.61
N LEU A 370 13.52 -9.43 23.81
CA LEU A 370 14.71 -9.05 23.05
C LEU A 370 15.34 -7.74 23.56
N ARG A 371 14.99 -6.58 22.99
CA ARG A 371 15.56 -5.27 23.38
C ARG A 371 14.53 -4.12 23.45
N GLY A 372 13.23 -4.42 23.52
CA GLY A 372 12.20 -3.40 23.34
C GLY A 372 12.25 -2.81 21.93
N ASP A 373 11.91 -1.53 21.79
CA ASP A 373 11.87 -0.80 20.50
C ASP A 373 13.11 -1.02 19.59
N ASP A 374 14.31 -1.20 20.16
CA ASP A 374 15.54 -1.40 19.38
C ASP A 374 15.56 -2.73 18.59
N THR A 375 14.63 -3.66 18.88
CA THR A 375 14.42 -4.94 18.17
C THR A 375 14.17 -4.73 16.66
N ILE A 376 13.55 -3.61 16.28
CA ILE A 376 13.29 -3.26 14.88
C ILE A 376 14.57 -3.22 14.05
N TYR A 377 15.69 -2.80 14.65
CA TYR A 377 16.97 -2.73 13.93
C TYR A 377 17.51 -4.13 13.67
N GLU A 378 17.42 -5.05 14.64
CA GLU A 378 17.91 -6.42 14.49
C GLU A 378 17.10 -7.19 13.43
N ASP A 379 15.76 -7.06 13.44
CA ASP A 379 14.87 -7.70 12.45
C ASP A 379 15.03 -7.17 11.02
N LEU A 380 15.55 -5.96 10.87
CA LEU A 380 15.92 -5.34 9.59
C LEU A 380 17.37 -5.67 9.15
N GLY A 381 18.11 -6.44 9.95
CA GLY A 381 19.52 -6.79 9.72
C GLY A 381 20.51 -5.67 10.04
N LEU A 382 20.05 -4.63 10.74
CA LEU A 382 20.81 -3.44 11.11
C LEU A 382 21.48 -3.64 12.48
N ASP A 383 22.67 -3.08 12.66
CA ASP A 383 23.35 -3.10 13.96
C ASP A 383 22.74 -2.04 14.88
N ALA A 384 21.82 -2.45 15.75
CA ALA A 384 21.12 -1.60 16.71
C ALA A 384 22.07 -0.66 17.51
N THR A 385 23.32 -1.04 17.75
CA THR A 385 24.28 -0.19 18.47
C THR A 385 24.75 1.06 17.70
N LYS A 386 24.42 1.14 16.40
CA LYS A 386 24.75 2.27 15.51
C LYS A 386 23.59 3.25 15.28
N TYR A 387 22.40 2.93 15.76
CA TYR A 387 21.20 3.76 15.55
C TYR A 387 20.76 4.44 16.85
N PRO A 388 20.13 5.62 16.79
CA PRO A 388 19.36 6.13 17.92
C PRO A 388 18.14 5.22 18.15
N LYS A 389 17.49 5.38 19.31
CA LYS A 389 16.16 4.78 19.55
C LYS A 389 15.17 5.16 18.46
N VAL A 390 14.16 4.31 18.29
CA VAL A 390 13.07 4.53 17.32
C VAL A 390 12.40 5.90 17.58
N PRO A 391 12.38 6.81 16.59
CA PRO A 391 12.07 8.20 16.87
C PRO A 391 10.57 8.43 17.02
N THR A 392 10.14 8.78 18.23
CA THR A 392 8.76 9.18 18.56
C THR A 392 8.48 10.66 18.29
N THR A 393 9.49 11.54 18.36
CA THR A 393 9.35 12.97 18.05
C THR A 393 10.45 13.45 17.10
N TRP A 394 10.19 14.54 16.37
CA TRP A 394 11.13 15.12 15.41
C TRP A 394 12.41 15.65 16.02
N ASN A 395 12.40 16.00 17.32
CA ASN A 395 13.59 16.41 18.04
C ASN A 395 14.21 15.18 18.72
N SER A 396 15.50 14.95 18.51
CA SER A 396 16.28 14.04 19.35
C SER A 396 16.76 14.80 20.59
N GLU A 397 16.32 14.38 21.78
CA GLU A 397 16.90 14.76 23.08
C GLU A 397 17.99 13.77 23.52
#